data_AF-A0A7V7MIQ8-F1
#
_entry.id   AF-A0A7V7MIQ8-F1
#
_cell.length_a   1.000
_cell.length_b   1.000
_cell.length_c   1.000
_cell.angle_alpha   90.00
_cell.angle_beta   90.00
_cell.angle_gamma   90.00
#
_symmetry.space_group_name_H-M   'P 1'
#
loop_
_entity.id
_entity.type
_entity.pdbx_description
1 polymer ?
#
loop_
_entity_poly.entity_id
_entity_poly.type
_entity_poly.pdbx_seq_one_letter_code
_entity_poly.pdbx_strand_id
1 'polypeptide(L)'
;MGQRQGTQNLDAGRSRRSRWLPALLGASLTAALASTLAIPEWENYQAGQARQMQSVTAIQKELNQLRQGQARLQQKWQGQSATLQRQVQALENRLEHLTGDVAGAQSTQQNLLQDMTGLRQEIHTQAAALASQTSKQHLVERRRKLRTQILEPVIQLTGVDAVGSAVLVYRGEDSQGAYYLALTSYHVIRDILSERTEVTDIYQENIETVIERDSGNIHLMSKLVAENVAKDLGLLRLDTEADLGPVARLAPLQRNREVQVFTPVYTVGCPLGTTAQATRGEITRSQWQVEGHNFWMLSSPAYFGNSGGGVFLADSLELIGIFAKIYTHGSFRPQVITHMGLAVPLEVLHQWLKEGGYGFILPSGETQPATAALSPEVHH
;
A
#
# COMPACT_ATOMS: atom_id res chain seq x y z
N MET A 1 19.40 -22.53 34.20
CA MET A 1 20.73 -21.89 34.20
C MET A 1 20.53 -20.55 34.91
N GLY A 2 21.20 -20.16 36.00
CA GLY A 2 22.65 -20.16 36.29
C GLY A 2 23.20 -18.75 35.98
N GLN A 3 23.98 -18.03 36.79
CA GLN A 3 24.74 -18.28 38.05
C GLN A 3 24.83 -16.96 38.87
N ARG A 4 24.73 -16.96 40.22
CA ARG A 4 25.79 -16.81 41.26
C ARG A 4 26.74 -15.57 41.23
N GLN A 5 26.68 -14.80 42.34
CA GLN A 5 27.78 -14.32 43.22
C GLN A 5 28.75 -13.16 42.84
N GLY A 6 29.14 -12.38 43.87
CA GLY A 6 30.25 -11.39 43.92
C GLY A 6 29.99 -10.22 44.91
N THR A 7 30.36 -10.27 46.20
CA THR A 7 31.64 -9.81 46.84
C THR A 7 31.93 -8.30 46.74
N GLN A 8 31.91 -7.46 47.79
CA GLN A 8 32.68 -7.37 49.07
C GLN A 8 33.97 -6.53 49.03
N ASN A 9 34.01 -5.43 49.81
CA ASN A 9 35.11 -4.82 50.61
C ASN A 9 34.57 -3.49 51.24
N LEU A 10 34.86 -3.03 52.47
CA LEU A 10 36.12 -2.86 53.26
C LEU A 10 37.00 -1.71 52.69
N ASP A 11 37.55 -0.75 53.46
CA ASP A 11 37.78 -0.61 54.92
C ASP A 11 38.02 0.87 55.36
N ALA A 12 38.22 1.10 56.67
CA ALA A 12 38.86 2.26 57.37
C ALA A 12 38.14 3.65 57.43
N GLY A 13 38.33 4.48 58.47
CA GLY A 13 38.91 4.22 59.80
C GLY A 13 39.62 5.41 60.50
N ARG A 14 39.29 5.67 61.79
CA ARG A 14 39.95 6.64 62.75
C ARG A 14 39.69 8.14 62.45
N SER A 15 39.86 9.11 63.37
CA SER A 15 40.42 9.14 64.75
C SER A 15 39.67 10.13 65.69
N ARG A 16 40.11 10.28 66.96
CA ARG A 16 39.43 11.00 68.08
C ARG A 16 40.36 11.97 68.86
N ARG A 17 39.82 13.14 69.28
CA ARG A 17 40.23 13.97 70.46
C ARG A 17 41.67 14.57 70.37
N SER A 18 42.17 15.44 71.27
CA SER A 18 41.76 15.91 72.62
C SER A 18 42.15 17.38 72.93
N ARG A 19 41.62 17.94 74.04
CA ARG A 19 42.10 19.18 74.71
C ARG A 19 43.45 18.94 75.44
N TRP A 20 44.16 20.00 75.84
CA TRP A 20 44.69 20.27 77.21
C TRP A 20 45.29 21.70 77.33
N LEU A 21 45.50 22.18 78.57
CA LEU A 21 46.13 23.44 79.05
C LEU A 21 47.35 23.06 79.95
N PRO A 22 48.16 23.93 80.65
CA PRO A 22 48.00 25.35 81.05
C PRO A 22 49.31 26.22 80.96
N ALA A 23 49.58 27.12 81.93
CA ALA A 23 50.66 28.14 81.93
C ALA A 23 51.49 28.24 83.25
N LEU A 24 52.60 29.01 83.24
CA LEU A 24 53.44 29.55 84.35
C LEU A 24 54.09 30.89 83.89
N LEU A 25 54.57 31.89 84.66
CA LEU A 25 54.85 32.18 86.10
C LEU A 25 56.33 32.09 86.59
N GLY A 26 56.73 33.09 87.41
CA GLY A 26 58.10 33.35 87.97
C GLY A 26 58.76 34.61 87.35
N ALA A 27 59.24 35.69 88.01
CA ALA A 27 59.74 35.98 89.38
C ALA A 27 61.19 35.49 89.65
N SER A 28 62.12 36.18 90.33
CA SER A 28 62.10 37.43 91.15
C SER A 28 63.52 38.03 91.43
N LEU A 29 63.61 39.29 91.91
CA LEU A 29 64.64 39.91 92.83
C LEU A 29 66.17 39.86 92.44
N THR A 30 67.16 40.60 93.01
CA THR A 30 67.26 41.50 94.20
C THR A 30 68.41 42.55 94.08
N ALA A 31 68.25 43.69 94.78
CA ALA A 31 69.24 44.44 95.61
C ALA A 31 70.51 45.17 95.06
N ALA A 32 70.81 46.29 95.73
CA ALA A 32 71.84 47.31 95.49
C ALA A 32 73.24 47.04 96.07
N LEU A 33 74.26 47.82 95.66
CA LEU A 33 75.11 48.64 96.56
C LEU A 33 76.00 49.66 95.79
N ALA A 34 76.85 50.41 96.50
CA ALA A 34 77.28 51.77 96.14
C ALA A 34 78.76 51.98 95.71
N SER A 35 79.02 53.20 95.24
CA SER A 35 80.23 54.03 95.40
C SER A 35 81.48 53.88 94.51
N THR A 36 81.91 55.03 93.98
CA THR A 36 83.28 55.48 93.63
C THR A 36 84.21 54.61 92.78
N LEU A 37 84.40 55.02 91.52
CA LEU A 37 85.67 55.56 91.00
C LEU A 37 85.44 56.22 89.63
N ALA A 38 86.02 57.40 89.39
CA ALA A 38 85.87 58.12 88.12
C ALA A 38 87.00 57.73 87.15
N ILE A 39 86.65 57.12 86.02
CA ILE A 39 87.58 56.68 84.96
C ILE A 39 87.10 57.27 83.62
N PRO A 40 87.95 58.01 82.88
CA PRO A 40 87.54 58.80 81.69
C PRO A 40 87.34 57.97 80.41
N GLU A 41 86.76 56.77 80.51
CA GLU A 41 86.29 55.97 79.36
C GLU A 41 84.76 55.93 79.26
N TRP A 42 84.05 56.33 80.31
CA TRP A 42 82.61 56.09 80.46
C TRP A 42 81.74 56.91 79.49
N GLU A 43 82.18 58.09 79.06
CA GLU A 43 81.48 58.92 78.07
C GLU A 43 81.47 58.26 76.68
N ASN A 44 82.54 57.58 76.29
CA ASN A 44 82.58 56.78 75.05
C ASN A 44 81.64 55.57 75.14
N TYR A 45 81.50 54.96 76.33
CA TYR A 45 80.55 53.88 76.56
C TYR A 45 79.10 54.36 76.48
N GLN A 46 78.77 55.52 77.07
CA GLN A 46 77.44 56.13 76.91
C GLN A 46 77.15 56.57 75.47
N ALA A 47 78.11 57.15 74.76
CA ALA A 47 77.96 57.50 73.34
C ALA A 47 77.76 56.24 72.47
N GLY A 48 78.44 55.14 72.80
CA GLY A 48 78.24 53.81 72.22
C GLY A 48 76.82 53.29 72.46
N GLN A 49 76.37 53.27 73.72
CA GLN A 49 75.00 52.87 74.07
C GLN A 49 73.95 53.76 73.41
N ALA A 50 74.14 55.08 73.32
CA ALA A 50 73.21 55.99 72.66
C ALA A 50 73.07 55.68 71.15
N ARG A 51 74.18 55.43 70.45
CA ARG A 51 74.17 54.99 69.04
C ARG A 51 73.53 53.61 68.88
N GLN A 52 73.78 52.69 69.80
CA GLN A 52 73.18 51.36 69.80
C GLN A 52 71.66 51.42 70.05
N MET A 53 71.21 52.28 70.97
CA MET A 53 69.80 52.55 71.27
C MET A 53 69.09 53.20 70.08
N GLN A 54 69.75 54.13 69.38
CA GLN A 54 69.25 54.72 68.13
C GLN A 54 69.13 53.67 67.02
N SER A 55 70.14 52.80 66.86
CA SER A 55 70.11 51.68 65.90
C SER A 55 68.98 50.70 66.20
N VAL A 56 68.82 50.27 67.46
CA VAL A 56 67.70 49.44 67.91
C VAL A 56 66.36 50.13 67.65
N THR A 57 66.25 51.44 67.89
CA THR A 57 65.01 52.21 67.61
C THR A 57 64.70 52.28 66.12
N ALA A 58 65.71 52.44 65.26
CA ALA A 58 65.55 52.43 63.81
C ALA A 58 65.11 51.05 63.30
N ILE A 59 65.77 49.98 63.74
CA ILE A 59 65.41 48.58 63.43
C ILE A 59 63.99 48.27 63.93
N GLN A 60 63.60 48.73 65.12
CA GLN A 60 62.25 48.53 65.67
C GLN A 60 61.19 49.26 64.82
N LYS A 61 61.51 50.45 64.29
CA LYS A 61 60.65 51.20 63.37
C LYS A 61 60.49 50.49 62.03
N GLU A 62 61.59 49.99 61.46
CA GLU A 62 61.61 49.24 60.20
C GLU A 62 60.88 47.89 60.32
N LEU A 63 61.11 47.15 61.41
CA LEU A 63 60.38 45.92 61.75
C LEU A 63 58.87 46.16 61.86
N ASN A 64 58.46 47.29 62.45
CA ASN A 64 57.06 47.68 62.52
C ASN A 64 56.48 48.07 61.14
N GLN A 65 57.26 48.73 60.27
CA GLN A 65 56.86 48.99 58.88
C GLN A 65 56.72 47.69 58.07
N LEU A 66 57.65 46.74 58.21
CA LEU A 66 57.57 45.42 57.57
C LEU A 66 56.37 44.62 58.06
N ARG A 67 56.07 44.61 59.37
CA ARG A 67 54.87 44.00 59.94
C ARG A 67 53.58 44.64 59.40
N GLN A 68 53.53 45.97 59.27
CA GLN A 68 52.39 46.66 58.65
C GLN A 68 52.26 46.34 57.16
N GLY A 69 53.38 46.22 56.43
CA GLY A 69 53.41 45.80 55.03
C GLY A 69 52.90 44.36 54.84
N GLN A 70 53.38 43.43 55.68
CA GLN A 70 52.92 42.04 55.71
C GLN A 70 51.42 41.95 56.02
N ALA A 71 50.92 42.69 57.02
CA ALA A 71 49.51 42.72 57.35
C ALA A 71 48.64 43.26 56.19
N ARG A 72 49.08 44.33 55.50
CA ARG A 72 48.41 44.87 54.31
C ARG A 72 48.40 43.87 53.15
N LEU A 73 49.50 43.17 52.90
CA LEU A 73 49.58 42.13 51.87
C LEU A 73 48.68 40.94 52.19
N GLN A 74 48.68 40.49 53.45
CA GLN A 74 47.83 39.39 53.93
C GLN A 74 46.35 39.75 53.84
N GLN A 75 45.95 40.97 54.23
CA GLN A 75 44.58 41.47 54.09
C GLN A 75 44.17 41.59 52.62
N LYS A 76 45.05 42.10 51.74
CA LYS A 76 44.79 42.18 50.29
C LYS A 76 44.63 40.78 49.67
N TRP A 77 45.49 39.84 50.03
CA TRP A 77 45.42 38.45 49.58
C TRP A 77 44.15 37.75 50.05
N GLN A 78 43.76 37.93 51.32
CA GLN A 78 42.48 37.44 51.86
C GLN A 78 41.29 38.01 51.08
N GLY A 79 41.28 39.33 50.79
CA GLY A 79 40.23 39.98 49.99
C GLY A 79 40.16 39.49 48.54
N GLN A 80 41.30 39.22 47.90
CA GLN A 80 41.37 38.63 46.57
C GLN A 80 40.90 37.17 46.57
N SER A 81 41.36 36.36 47.53
CA SER A 81 40.95 34.97 47.70
C SER A 81 39.44 34.83 47.93
N ALA A 82 38.87 35.62 48.86
CA ALA A 82 37.43 35.66 49.11
C ALA A 82 36.60 36.24 47.93
N THR A 83 37.24 36.86 46.94
CA THR A 83 36.58 37.31 45.70
C THR A 83 36.62 36.25 44.62
N LEU A 84 37.77 35.60 44.44
CA LEU A 84 37.91 34.41 43.56
C LEU A 84 36.99 33.27 44.01
N GLN A 85 36.91 32.98 45.32
CA GLN A 85 36.04 31.93 45.84
C GLN A 85 34.55 32.20 45.58
N ARG A 86 34.11 33.47 45.62
CA ARG A 86 32.75 33.86 45.23
C ARG A 86 32.51 33.76 43.72
N GLN A 87 33.53 34.03 42.90
CA GLN A 87 33.45 33.84 41.44
C GLN A 87 33.39 32.36 41.06
N VAL A 88 34.17 31.50 41.72
CA VAL A 88 34.12 30.03 41.55
C VAL A 88 32.73 29.51 41.92
N GLN A 89 32.20 29.85 43.09
CA GLN A 89 30.85 29.43 43.50
C GLN A 89 29.76 29.90 42.52
N ALA A 90 29.86 31.14 42.01
CA ALA A 90 28.92 31.65 41.01
C ALA A 90 29.00 30.93 39.65
N LEU A 91 30.17 30.41 39.28
CA LEU A 91 30.36 29.58 38.09
C LEU A 91 29.87 28.15 38.30
N GLU A 92 30.12 27.55 39.46
CA GLU A 92 29.60 26.23 39.84
C GLU A 92 28.07 26.20 39.81
N ASN A 93 27.41 27.14 40.50
CA ASN A 93 25.95 27.26 40.51
C ASN A 93 25.37 27.49 39.10
N ARG A 94 26.11 28.17 38.22
CA ARG A 94 25.70 28.39 36.81
C ARG A 94 25.90 27.15 35.94
N LEU A 95 26.94 26.35 36.19
CA LEU A 95 27.15 25.06 35.53
C LEU A 95 26.09 24.05 35.94
N GLU A 96 25.70 24.01 37.22
CA GLU A 96 24.61 23.17 37.73
C GLU A 96 23.28 23.50 37.02
N HIS A 97 22.90 24.78 36.97
CA HIS A 97 21.68 25.22 36.27
C HIS A 97 21.70 24.87 34.78
N LEU A 98 22.81 25.16 34.07
CA LEU A 98 22.95 24.82 32.64
C LEU A 98 22.93 23.29 32.39
N THR A 99 23.43 22.49 33.33
CA THR A 99 23.35 21.03 33.24
C THR A 99 21.91 20.55 33.40
N GLY A 100 21.13 21.16 34.31
CA GLY A 100 19.70 20.93 34.44
C GLY A 100 18.92 21.30 33.17
N ASP A 101 19.19 22.46 32.58
CA ASP A 101 18.55 22.93 31.35
C ASP A 101 18.84 21.98 30.17
N VAL A 102 20.09 21.54 30.02
CA VAL A 102 20.50 20.58 28.98
C VAL A 102 19.83 19.21 29.18
N ALA A 103 19.75 18.71 30.41
CA ALA A 103 19.04 17.46 30.71
C ALA A 103 17.52 17.57 30.41
N GLY A 104 16.90 18.71 30.73
CA GLY A 104 15.51 19.00 30.40
C GLY A 104 15.26 19.07 28.88
N ALA A 105 16.16 19.71 28.14
CA ALA A 105 16.10 19.79 26.68
C ALA A 105 16.29 18.41 26.03
N GLN A 106 17.22 17.58 26.53
CA GLN A 106 17.42 16.21 26.06
C GLN A 106 16.19 15.32 26.31
N SER A 107 15.57 15.43 27.48
CA SER A 107 14.30 14.73 27.80
C SER A 107 13.18 15.14 26.83
N THR A 108 13.00 16.45 26.61
CA THR A 108 12.02 16.99 25.64
C THR A 108 12.30 16.47 24.22
N GLN A 109 13.56 16.45 23.78
CA GLN A 109 13.95 15.91 22.47
C GLN A 109 13.66 14.41 22.35
N GLN A 110 13.92 13.64 23.40
CA GLN A 110 13.67 12.19 23.42
C GLN A 110 12.16 11.87 23.35
N ASN A 111 11.33 12.64 24.07
CA ASN A 111 9.86 12.51 24.00
C ASN A 111 9.35 12.85 22.59
N LEU A 112 9.78 13.99 22.01
CA LEU A 112 9.41 14.37 20.63
C LEU A 112 9.81 13.31 19.59
N LEU A 113 10.95 12.64 19.76
CA LEU A 113 11.36 11.53 18.89
C LEU A 113 10.45 10.30 19.06
N GLN A 114 10.01 9.98 20.29
CA GLN A 114 9.04 8.92 20.54
C GLN A 114 7.69 9.25 19.90
N ASP A 115 7.16 10.46 20.12
CA ASP A 115 5.91 10.94 19.53
C ASP A 115 5.96 10.87 18.00
N MET A 116 7.06 11.31 17.37
CA MET A 116 7.26 11.21 15.92
C MET A 116 7.33 9.75 15.43
N THR A 117 7.86 8.81 16.22
CA THR A 117 7.82 7.38 15.83
C THR A 117 6.43 6.78 15.96
N GLY A 118 5.67 7.13 17.00
CA GLY A 118 4.26 6.73 17.16
C GLY A 118 3.40 7.23 16.00
N LEU A 119 3.46 8.53 15.71
CA LEU A 119 2.70 9.15 14.61
C LEU A 119 3.05 8.54 13.24
N ARG A 120 4.33 8.19 12.99
CA ARG A 120 4.72 7.47 11.77
C ARG A 120 4.10 6.07 11.69
N GLN A 121 4.03 5.34 12.81
CA GLN A 121 3.42 4.01 12.87
C GLN A 121 1.90 4.07 12.69
N GLU A 122 1.24 5.10 13.24
CA GLU A 122 -0.18 5.38 12.99
C GLU A 122 -0.44 5.70 11.50
N ILE A 123 0.35 6.59 10.89
CA ILE A 123 0.24 6.90 9.45
C ILE A 123 0.43 5.64 8.59
N HIS A 124 1.43 4.81 8.88
CA HIS A 124 1.65 3.56 8.14
C HIS A 124 0.52 2.55 8.30
N THR A 125 -0.05 2.40 9.50
CA THR A 125 -1.16 1.47 9.75
C THR A 125 -2.47 1.96 9.13
N GLN A 126 -2.76 3.27 9.17
CA GLN A 126 -3.89 3.87 8.47
C GLN A 126 -3.76 3.71 6.94
N ALA A 127 -2.59 3.97 6.37
CA ALA A 127 -2.33 3.78 4.93
C ALA A 127 -2.51 2.33 4.48
N ALA A 128 -2.03 1.35 5.27
CA ALA A 128 -2.23 -0.07 5.01
C ALA A 128 -3.71 -0.49 5.09
N ALA A 129 -4.46 0.05 6.07
CA ALA A 129 -5.89 -0.20 6.21
C ALA A 129 -6.68 0.37 5.01
N LEU A 130 -6.37 1.59 4.58
CA LEU A 130 -7.00 2.23 3.42
C LEU A 130 -6.71 1.44 2.13
N ALA A 131 -5.44 1.07 1.87
CA ALA A 131 -5.08 0.26 0.71
C ALA A 131 -5.82 -1.10 0.69
N SER A 132 -6.02 -1.72 1.86
CA SER A 132 -6.81 -2.95 2.00
C SER A 132 -8.30 -2.73 1.68
N GLN A 133 -8.88 -1.60 2.10
CA GLN A 133 -10.26 -1.24 1.79
C GLN A 133 -10.45 -0.96 0.28
N THR A 134 -9.58 -0.13 -0.33
CA THR A 134 -9.61 0.15 -1.77
C THR A 134 -9.44 -1.12 -2.60
N SER A 135 -8.54 -2.02 -2.21
CA SER A 135 -8.35 -3.32 -2.86
C SER A 135 -9.63 -4.19 -2.79
N LYS A 136 -10.28 -4.27 -1.62
CA LYS A 136 -11.55 -4.98 -1.46
C LYS A 136 -12.67 -4.39 -2.32
N GLN A 137 -12.82 -3.06 -2.32
CA GLN A 137 -13.81 -2.36 -3.16
C GLN A 137 -13.57 -2.62 -4.66
N HIS A 138 -12.32 -2.53 -5.11
CA HIS A 138 -11.95 -2.81 -6.50
C HIS A 138 -12.21 -4.28 -6.89
N LEU A 139 -12.00 -5.24 -5.98
CA LEU A 139 -12.35 -6.65 -6.22
C LEU A 139 -13.86 -6.91 -6.29
N VAL A 140 -14.66 -6.23 -5.47
CA VAL A 140 -16.13 -6.28 -5.55
C VAL A 140 -16.61 -5.69 -6.88
N GLU A 141 -16.08 -4.53 -7.27
CA GLU A 141 -16.44 -3.87 -8.54
C GLU A 141 -16.02 -4.70 -9.76
N ARG A 142 -14.83 -5.31 -9.74
CA ARG A 142 -14.39 -6.21 -10.82
C ARG A 142 -15.29 -7.44 -10.93
N ARG A 143 -15.72 -8.03 -9.80
CA ARG A 143 -16.66 -9.16 -9.80
C ARG A 143 -18.04 -8.75 -10.35
N ARG A 144 -18.54 -7.56 -9.98
CA ARG A 144 -19.77 -6.99 -10.51
C ARG A 144 -19.70 -6.84 -12.03
N LYS A 145 -18.63 -6.21 -12.55
CA LYS A 145 -18.41 -6.05 -14.00
C LYS A 145 -18.27 -7.38 -14.75
N LEU A 146 -17.54 -8.35 -14.20
CA LEU A 146 -17.46 -9.69 -14.80
C LEU A 146 -18.85 -10.32 -14.92
N ARG A 147 -19.66 -10.28 -13.85
CA ARG A 147 -21.00 -10.84 -13.88
C ARG A 147 -21.89 -10.11 -14.91
N THR A 148 -21.98 -8.78 -14.87
CA THR A 148 -22.91 -8.04 -15.74
C THR A 148 -22.47 -7.89 -17.20
N GLN A 149 -21.16 -8.00 -17.50
CA GLN A 149 -20.65 -7.76 -18.87
C GLN A 149 -20.28 -9.04 -19.63
N ILE A 150 -19.96 -10.14 -18.95
CA ILE A 150 -19.59 -11.41 -19.61
C ILE A 150 -20.45 -12.61 -19.21
N LEU A 151 -21.12 -12.61 -18.05
CA LEU A 151 -21.91 -13.76 -17.57
C LEU A 151 -23.39 -13.61 -17.90
N GLU A 152 -24.03 -12.55 -17.42
CA GLU A 152 -25.47 -12.31 -17.58
C GLU A 152 -25.94 -12.19 -19.05
N PRO A 153 -25.15 -11.64 -20.00
CA PRO A 153 -25.54 -11.63 -21.42
C PRO A 153 -25.56 -13.02 -22.08
N VAL A 154 -25.00 -14.07 -21.45
CA VAL A 154 -24.96 -15.42 -22.00
C VAL A 154 -26.17 -16.21 -21.53
N ILE A 155 -26.84 -16.86 -22.48
CA ILE A 155 -28.13 -17.54 -22.31
C ILE A 155 -28.04 -18.97 -22.83
N GLN A 156 -28.85 -19.86 -22.27
CA GLN A 156 -28.89 -21.28 -22.65
C GLN A 156 -29.88 -21.51 -23.80
N LEU A 157 -29.50 -22.38 -24.74
CA LEU A 157 -30.39 -22.94 -25.75
C LEU A 157 -30.64 -24.42 -25.44
N THR A 158 -31.90 -24.85 -25.49
CA THR A 158 -32.34 -26.17 -25.02
C THR A 158 -33.13 -26.92 -26.10
N GLY A 159 -32.72 -28.16 -26.38
CA GLY A 159 -33.49 -29.19 -27.07
C GLY A 159 -33.92 -30.31 -26.09
N VAL A 160 -34.19 -31.49 -26.62
CA VAL A 160 -34.50 -32.70 -25.85
C VAL A 160 -33.22 -33.37 -25.35
N ASP A 161 -32.23 -33.57 -26.25
CA ASP A 161 -30.94 -34.18 -25.94
C ASP A 161 -29.76 -33.20 -26.17
N ALA A 162 -29.90 -32.23 -27.08
CA ALA A 162 -28.93 -31.20 -27.40
C ALA A 162 -29.10 -29.93 -26.57
N VAL A 163 -27.97 -29.33 -26.19
CA VAL A 163 -27.89 -28.09 -25.42
C VAL A 163 -26.74 -27.22 -25.91
N GLY A 164 -26.90 -25.91 -25.82
CA GLY A 164 -25.89 -24.95 -26.23
C GLY A 164 -26.07 -23.58 -25.59
N SER A 165 -25.37 -22.60 -26.15
CA SER A 165 -25.34 -21.22 -25.65
C SER A 165 -25.71 -20.22 -26.74
N ALA A 166 -26.13 -19.03 -26.33
CA ALA A 166 -26.11 -17.83 -27.15
C ALA A 166 -25.66 -16.62 -26.32
N VAL A 167 -25.31 -15.52 -26.99
CA VAL A 167 -24.86 -14.28 -26.37
C VAL A 167 -25.75 -13.13 -26.83
N LEU A 168 -26.54 -12.56 -25.93
CA LEU A 168 -27.30 -11.32 -26.17
C LEU A 168 -26.32 -10.21 -26.57
N VAL A 169 -26.50 -9.59 -27.74
CA VAL A 169 -25.61 -8.52 -28.24
C VAL A 169 -26.33 -7.22 -28.57
N TYR A 170 -27.65 -7.26 -28.72
CA TYR A 170 -28.45 -6.10 -29.08
C TYR A 170 -29.84 -6.18 -28.43
N ARG A 171 -30.39 -5.01 -28.10
CA ARG A 171 -31.79 -4.80 -27.72
C ARG A 171 -32.33 -3.67 -28.61
N GLY A 172 -33.52 -3.87 -29.15
CA GLY A 172 -34.20 -2.88 -29.97
C GLY A 172 -35.71 -2.94 -29.80
N GLU A 173 -36.40 -2.17 -30.62
CA GLU A 173 -37.86 -2.08 -30.70
C GLU A 173 -38.22 -1.90 -32.18
N ASP A 174 -39.28 -2.56 -32.65
CA ASP A 174 -39.83 -2.36 -34.00
C ASP A 174 -41.37 -2.47 -34.00
N SER A 175 -41.97 -2.63 -35.18
CA SER A 175 -43.43 -2.71 -35.33
C SER A 175 -44.10 -3.87 -34.59
N GLN A 176 -43.34 -4.86 -34.11
CA GLN A 176 -43.83 -6.00 -33.33
C GLN A 176 -43.60 -5.84 -31.81
N GLY A 177 -42.96 -4.74 -31.37
CA GLY A 177 -42.62 -4.49 -29.96
C GLY A 177 -41.12 -4.57 -29.68
N ALA A 178 -40.76 -4.73 -28.40
CA ALA A 178 -39.37 -4.86 -27.97
C ALA A 178 -38.79 -6.25 -28.29
N TYR A 179 -37.51 -6.28 -28.68
CA TYR A 179 -36.81 -7.52 -28.97
C TYR A 179 -35.32 -7.47 -28.60
N TYR A 180 -34.73 -8.65 -28.44
CA TYR A 180 -33.30 -8.85 -28.32
C TYR A 180 -32.76 -9.68 -29.48
N LEU A 181 -31.49 -9.50 -29.82
CA LEU A 181 -30.75 -10.36 -30.74
C LEU A 181 -29.59 -11.05 -30.03
N ALA A 182 -29.42 -12.35 -30.30
CA ALA A 182 -28.36 -13.17 -29.71
C ALA A 182 -27.51 -13.88 -30.76
N LEU A 183 -26.19 -13.85 -30.61
CA LEU A 183 -25.25 -14.63 -31.41
C LEU A 183 -25.13 -16.06 -30.88
N THR A 184 -25.03 -17.04 -31.76
CA THR A 184 -24.77 -18.45 -31.43
C THR A 184 -23.98 -19.12 -32.56
N SER A 185 -23.74 -20.43 -32.46
CA SER A 185 -23.18 -21.25 -33.53
C SER A 185 -24.28 -22.02 -34.26
N TYR A 186 -24.21 -22.07 -35.59
CA TYR A 186 -25.26 -22.64 -36.43
C TYR A 186 -25.55 -24.11 -36.08
N HIS A 187 -24.52 -24.91 -35.82
CA HIS A 187 -24.72 -26.33 -35.49
C HIS A 187 -25.55 -26.54 -34.22
N VAL A 188 -25.52 -25.63 -33.24
CA VAL A 188 -26.35 -25.73 -32.02
C VAL A 188 -27.84 -25.74 -32.38
N ILE A 189 -28.25 -24.83 -33.28
CA ILE A 189 -29.63 -24.73 -33.76
C ILE A 189 -29.99 -25.96 -34.60
N ARG A 190 -29.11 -26.34 -35.54
CA ARG A 190 -29.29 -27.55 -36.35
C ARG A 190 -29.48 -28.79 -35.49
N ASP A 191 -28.68 -28.97 -34.44
CA ASP A 191 -28.66 -30.18 -33.63
C ASP A 191 -29.94 -30.25 -32.76
N ILE A 192 -30.33 -29.14 -32.11
CA ILE A 192 -31.61 -29.01 -31.38
C ILE A 192 -32.83 -29.26 -32.29
N LEU A 193 -32.79 -28.81 -33.55
CA LEU A 193 -33.89 -29.02 -34.49
C LEU A 193 -33.89 -30.42 -35.12
N SER A 194 -32.74 -31.11 -35.17
CA SER A 194 -32.62 -32.47 -35.75
C SER A 194 -33.33 -33.56 -34.94
N GLU A 195 -33.70 -33.25 -33.69
CA GLU A 195 -34.49 -34.11 -32.80
C GLU A 195 -35.99 -34.11 -33.11
N ARG A 196 -36.45 -33.16 -33.94
CA ARG A 196 -37.86 -32.96 -34.29
C ARG A 196 -38.17 -33.64 -35.63
N THR A 197 -39.26 -34.39 -35.67
CA THR A 197 -39.60 -35.26 -36.82
C THR A 197 -40.15 -34.55 -38.07
N GLU A 198 -40.48 -33.25 -38.00
CA GLU A 198 -41.26 -32.56 -39.05
C GLU A 198 -40.71 -31.16 -39.43
N VAL A 199 -39.44 -30.85 -39.12
CA VAL A 199 -38.84 -29.54 -39.46
C VAL A 199 -38.66 -29.40 -40.98
N THR A 200 -39.39 -28.46 -41.56
CA THR A 200 -39.38 -28.15 -43.01
C THR A 200 -38.73 -26.81 -43.34
N ASP A 201 -38.80 -25.83 -42.45
CA ASP A 201 -38.12 -24.54 -42.54
C ASP A 201 -37.59 -24.13 -41.15
N ILE A 202 -36.25 -24.08 -41.01
CA ILE A 202 -35.57 -23.76 -39.76
C ILE A 202 -35.82 -22.32 -39.27
N TYR A 203 -36.29 -21.40 -40.13
CA TYR A 203 -36.61 -20.03 -39.73
C TYR A 203 -38.00 -19.91 -39.07
N GLN A 204 -38.89 -20.88 -39.25
CA GLN A 204 -40.20 -20.89 -38.57
C GLN A 204 -40.15 -21.52 -37.17
N GLU A 205 -39.15 -22.37 -36.93
CA GLU A 205 -38.98 -23.12 -35.69
C GLU A 205 -38.66 -22.23 -34.49
N ASN A 206 -39.28 -22.55 -33.35
CA ASN A 206 -38.99 -21.94 -32.06
C ASN A 206 -37.94 -22.77 -31.30
N ILE A 207 -36.88 -22.15 -30.79
CA ILE A 207 -35.88 -22.76 -29.91
C ILE A 207 -36.14 -22.31 -28.47
N GLU A 208 -36.25 -23.25 -27.52
CA GLU A 208 -36.39 -22.88 -26.11
C GLU A 208 -35.08 -22.26 -25.62
N THR A 209 -35.21 -21.09 -24.98
CA THR A 209 -34.11 -20.26 -24.53
C THR A 209 -34.30 -19.94 -23.05
N VAL A 210 -33.33 -20.34 -22.22
CA VAL A 210 -33.40 -20.24 -20.75
C VAL A 210 -32.39 -19.21 -20.25
N ILE A 211 -32.87 -18.31 -19.39
CA ILE A 211 -32.15 -17.11 -18.97
C ILE A 211 -32.19 -17.02 -17.44
N GLU A 212 -31.08 -17.34 -16.76
CA GLU A 212 -30.96 -17.20 -15.30
C GLU A 212 -30.88 -15.71 -14.91
N ARG A 213 -31.73 -15.27 -13.99
CA ARG A 213 -31.68 -13.95 -13.35
C ARG A 213 -31.88 -14.12 -11.83
N ASP A 214 -31.55 -13.12 -11.02
CA ASP A 214 -31.69 -13.23 -9.54
C ASP A 214 -33.16 -13.40 -9.09
N SER A 215 -34.12 -13.12 -9.96
CA SER A 215 -35.56 -13.40 -9.79
C SER A 215 -35.98 -14.84 -10.13
N GLY A 216 -35.05 -15.68 -10.60
CA GLY A 216 -35.31 -17.01 -11.17
C GLY A 216 -35.11 -17.07 -12.68
N ASN A 217 -35.37 -18.24 -13.28
CA ASN A 217 -35.21 -18.48 -14.71
C ASN A 217 -36.37 -17.88 -15.52
N ILE A 218 -36.03 -17.14 -16.57
CA ILE A 218 -36.97 -16.72 -17.62
C ILE A 218 -36.84 -17.73 -18.78
N HIS A 219 -37.96 -18.29 -19.22
CA HIS A 219 -38.04 -19.18 -20.37
C HIS A 219 -38.72 -18.44 -21.52
N LEU A 220 -38.07 -18.40 -22.68
CA LEU A 220 -38.56 -17.74 -23.90
C LEU A 220 -38.39 -18.65 -25.11
N MET A 221 -39.14 -18.34 -26.17
CA MET A 221 -38.91 -18.89 -27.49
C MET A 221 -38.07 -17.91 -28.30
N SER A 222 -36.99 -18.39 -28.90
CA SER A 222 -36.19 -17.63 -29.88
C SER A 222 -36.36 -18.23 -31.28
N LYS A 223 -36.09 -17.42 -32.30
CA LYS A 223 -36.13 -17.83 -33.71
C LYS A 223 -34.83 -17.50 -34.42
N LEU A 224 -34.40 -18.35 -35.34
CA LEU A 224 -33.31 -18.02 -36.26
C LEU A 224 -33.76 -16.91 -37.22
N VAL A 225 -32.95 -15.86 -37.38
CA VAL A 225 -33.20 -14.77 -38.34
C VAL A 225 -32.09 -14.60 -39.38
N ALA A 226 -30.90 -15.17 -39.12
CA ALA A 226 -29.85 -15.34 -40.11
C ALA A 226 -28.79 -16.34 -39.62
N GLU A 227 -28.10 -17.00 -40.54
CA GLU A 227 -26.99 -17.89 -40.25
C GLU A 227 -25.83 -17.73 -41.26
N ASN A 228 -24.75 -18.44 -40.98
CA ASN A 228 -23.74 -18.76 -41.98
C ASN A 228 -23.22 -20.16 -41.70
N VAL A 229 -23.71 -21.14 -42.49
CA VAL A 229 -23.41 -22.57 -42.31
C VAL A 229 -21.89 -22.85 -42.37
N ALA A 230 -21.16 -22.15 -43.26
CA ALA A 230 -19.73 -22.33 -43.46
C ALA A 230 -18.88 -21.72 -42.32
N LYS A 231 -19.25 -20.54 -41.82
CA LYS A 231 -18.61 -19.88 -40.67
C LYS A 231 -19.09 -20.43 -39.31
N ASP A 232 -20.09 -21.32 -39.30
CA ASP A 232 -20.75 -21.90 -38.12
C ASP A 232 -21.32 -20.85 -37.16
N LEU A 233 -22.09 -19.90 -37.71
CA LEU A 233 -22.69 -18.77 -37.01
C LEU A 233 -24.21 -18.74 -37.16
N GLY A 234 -24.92 -18.39 -36.09
CA GLY A 234 -26.37 -18.13 -36.09
C GLY A 234 -26.70 -16.84 -35.35
N LEU A 235 -27.74 -16.14 -35.79
CA LEU A 235 -28.32 -14.97 -35.16
C LEU A 235 -29.77 -15.29 -34.81
N LEU A 236 -30.08 -15.24 -33.52
CA LEU A 236 -31.41 -15.46 -32.97
C LEU A 236 -32.09 -14.12 -32.65
N ARG A 237 -33.42 -14.08 -32.80
CA ARG A 237 -34.30 -13.04 -32.28
C ARG A 237 -35.13 -13.57 -31.12
N LEU A 238 -35.33 -12.73 -30.10
CA LEU A 238 -36.21 -12.97 -28.96
C LEU A 238 -37.18 -11.79 -28.85
N ASP A 239 -38.43 -11.98 -29.24
CA ASP A 239 -39.49 -10.97 -29.11
C ASP A 239 -40.02 -10.96 -27.67
N THR A 240 -39.78 -9.88 -26.92
CA THR A 240 -40.21 -9.77 -25.52
C THR A 240 -40.15 -8.34 -24.96
N GLU A 241 -41.21 -7.96 -24.25
CA GLU A 241 -41.26 -6.75 -23.41
C GLU A 241 -40.53 -6.91 -22.06
N ALA A 242 -40.12 -8.14 -21.70
CA ALA A 242 -39.39 -8.39 -20.46
C ALA A 242 -37.96 -7.84 -20.56
N ASP A 243 -37.49 -7.16 -19.51
CA ASP A 243 -36.08 -6.76 -19.43
C ASP A 243 -35.20 -8.00 -19.18
N LEU A 244 -34.54 -8.46 -20.24
CA LEU A 244 -33.56 -9.53 -20.15
C LEU A 244 -32.24 -9.04 -19.53
N GLY A 245 -32.11 -7.75 -19.19
CA GLY A 245 -30.92 -7.18 -18.59
C GLY A 245 -29.83 -6.85 -19.61
N PRO A 246 -28.54 -6.95 -19.23
CA PRO A 246 -27.43 -6.45 -20.05
C PRO A 246 -27.16 -7.29 -21.30
N VAL A 247 -26.74 -6.62 -22.37
CA VAL A 247 -26.19 -7.24 -23.58
C VAL A 247 -24.67 -7.14 -23.60
N ALA A 248 -24.01 -8.10 -24.25
CA ALA A 248 -22.56 -8.16 -24.41
C ALA A 248 -22.09 -7.06 -25.36
N ARG A 249 -21.07 -6.33 -24.95
CA ARG A 249 -20.43 -5.30 -25.77
C ARG A 249 -19.49 -5.95 -26.79
N LEU A 250 -19.92 -6.06 -28.05
CA LEU A 250 -19.07 -6.51 -29.15
C LEU A 250 -17.87 -5.56 -29.31
N ALA A 251 -16.67 -6.13 -29.47
CA ALA A 251 -15.44 -5.36 -29.67
C ALA A 251 -15.45 -4.63 -31.03
N PRO A 252 -14.84 -3.43 -31.14
CA PRO A 252 -14.64 -2.76 -32.42
C PRO A 252 -13.60 -3.51 -33.26
N LEU A 253 -13.74 -3.53 -34.59
CA LEU A 253 -12.91 -4.32 -35.51
C LEU A 253 -11.40 -4.06 -35.35
N GLN A 254 -11.02 -2.84 -34.96
CA GLN A 254 -9.66 -2.43 -34.64
C GLN A 254 -9.00 -3.33 -33.59
N ARG A 255 -9.78 -3.84 -32.62
CA ARG A 255 -9.34 -4.75 -31.55
C ARG A 255 -8.75 -6.06 -32.08
N ASN A 256 -9.13 -6.49 -33.29
CA ASN A 256 -8.58 -7.69 -33.96
C ASN A 256 -7.04 -7.62 -34.12
N ARG A 257 -6.44 -6.42 -34.10
CA ARG A 257 -4.97 -6.21 -34.14
C ARG A 257 -4.27 -6.43 -32.80
N GLU A 258 -5.01 -6.37 -31.71
CA GLU A 258 -4.53 -6.53 -30.32
C GLU A 258 -4.70 -7.98 -29.83
N VAL A 259 -5.55 -8.78 -30.50
CA VAL A 259 -5.72 -10.20 -30.21
C VAL A 259 -4.56 -10.99 -30.82
N GLN A 260 -3.69 -11.52 -29.96
CA GLN A 260 -2.49 -12.27 -30.31
C GLN A 260 -2.44 -13.57 -29.50
N VAL A 261 -1.47 -14.45 -29.77
CA VAL A 261 -1.21 -15.61 -28.90
C VAL A 261 -0.81 -15.10 -27.50
N PHE A 262 -1.29 -15.76 -26.46
CA PHE A 262 -1.25 -15.33 -25.05
C PHE A 262 -2.12 -14.12 -24.68
N THR A 263 -2.97 -13.59 -25.58
CA THR A 263 -4.03 -12.64 -25.18
C THR A 263 -5.01 -13.35 -24.23
N PRO A 264 -5.20 -12.86 -22.99
CA PRO A 264 -6.02 -13.54 -21.99
C PRO A 264 -7.51 -13.33 -22.25
N VAL A 265 -8.29 -14.41 -22.16
CA VAL A 265 -9.73 -14.42 -22.44
C VAL A 265 -10.54 -15.11 -21.35
N TYR A 266 -11.84 -14.80 -21.33
CA TYR A 266 -12.86 -15.63 -20.74
C TYR A 266 -13.70 -16.27 -21.83
N THR A 267 -13.94 -17.57 -21.74
CA THR A 267 -14.96 -18.28 -22.51
C THR A 267 -16.15 -18.48 -21.61
N VAL A 268 -17.35 -18.15 -22.08
CA VAL A 268 -18.58 -18.22 -21.28
C VAL A 268 -19.69 -18.91 -22.06
N GLY A 269 -20.29 -19.93 -21.45
CA GLY A 269 -21.37 -20.71 -22.04
C GLY A 269 -22.14 -21.49 -20.97
N CYS A 270 -23.11 -22.27 -21.42
CA CYS A 270 -24.04 -23.08 -20.63
C CYS A 270 -23.70 -24.58 -20.77
N PRO A 271 -22.56 -25.05 -20.20
CA PRO A 271 -22.15 -26.45 -20.33
C PRO A 271 -23.23 -27.40 -19.80
N LEU A 272 -23.48 -28.49 -20.52
CA LEU A 272 -24.41 -29.55 -20.13
C LEU A 272 -25.84 -29.06 -19.78
N GLY A 273 -26.28 -27.93 -20.35
CA GLY A 273 -27.59 -27.35 -20.03
C GLY A 273 -27.68 -26.80 -18.60
N THR A 274 -26.55 -26.45 -18.01
CA THR A 274 -26.47 -25.68 -16.76
C THR A 274 -26.39 -24.18 -17.06
N THR A 275 -26.56 -23.35 -16.03
CA THR A 275 -26.50 -21.89 -16.16
C THR A 275 -25.12 -21.39 -16.62
N ALA A 276 -25.03 -20.11 -16.99
CA ALA A 276 -23.82 -19.56 -17.60
C ALA A 276 -22.58 -19.71 -16.69
N GLN A 277 -21.52 -20.32 -17.21
CA GLN A 277 -20.23 -20.52 -16.53
C GLN A 277 -19.11 -19.87 -17.31
N ALA A 278 -18.28 -19.07 -16.63
CA ALA A 278 -17.12 -18.41 -17.22
C ALA A 278 -15.82 -19.14 -16.87
N THR A 279 -15.11 -19.66 -17.86
CA THR A 279 -13.76 -20.23 -17.72
C THR A 279 -12.71 -19.29 -18.27
N ARG A 280 -11.52 -19.27 -17.67
CA ARG A 280 -10.42 -18.37 -18.09
C ARG A 280 -9.35 -19.16 -18.86
N GLY A 281 -8.81 -18.54 -19.90
CA GLY A 281 -7.64 -19.04 -20.63
C GLY A 281 -6.99 -17.92 -21.44
N GLU A 282 -6.40 -18.30 -22.57
CA GLU A 282 -5.78 -17.38 -23.54
C GLU A 282 -5.93 -17.92 -24.96
N ILE A 283 -5.70 -17.06 -25.96
CA ILE A 283 -5.53 -17.50 -27.34
C ILE A 283 -4.22 -18.30 -27.45
N THR A 284 -4.29 -19.57 -27.88
CA THR A 284 -3.10 -20.40 -28.13
C THR A 284 -2.68 -20.40 -29.60
N ARG A 285 -3.63 -20.15 -30.53
CA ARG A 285 -3.36 -19.92 -31.95
C ARG A 285 -4.35 -18.90 -32.53
N SER A 286 -3.84 -17.85 -33.18
CA SER A 286 -4.65 -16.89 -33.94
C SER A 286 -5.01 -17.36 -35.36
N GLN A 287 -4.36 -18.42 -35.84
CA GLN A 287 -4.66 -19.07 -37.11
C GLN A 287 -4.68 -20.58 -36.93
N TRP A 288 -5.88 -21.17 -36.95
CA TRP A 288 -6.10 -22.60 -36.97
C TRP A 288 -7.12 -22.95 -38.05
N GLN A 289 -6.67 -23.66 -39.09
CA GLN A 289 -7.47 -24.01 -40.25
C GLN A 289 -8.24 -25.31 -40.00
N VAL A 290 -9.57 -25.25 -40.09
CA VAL A 290 -10.47 -26.40 -40.08
C VAL A 290 -11.41 -26.25 -41.26
N GLU A 291 -11.46 -27.26 -42.14
CA GLU A 291 -12.36 -27.30 -43.31
C GLU A 291 -12.23 -26.08 -44.27
N GLY A 292 -11.08 -25.39 -44.24
CA GLY A 292 -10.81 -24.18 -45.02
C GLY A 292 -11.19 -22.86 -44.32
N HIS A 293 -11.68 -22.93 -43.09
CA HIS A 293 -12.06 -21.78 -42.27
C HIS A 293 -11.05 -21.54 -41.14
N ASN A 294 -10.77 -20.26 -40.86
CA ASN A 294 -9.81 -19.86 -39.83
C ASN A 294 -10.49 -19.63 -38.48
N PHE A 295 -10.18 -20.47 -37.51
CA PHE A 295 -10.57 -20.33 -36.11
C PHE A 295 -9.42 -19.80 -35.25
N TRP A 296 -9.77 -19.21 -34.11
CA TRP A 296 -8.85 -19.07 -32.98
C TRP A 296 -8.90 -20.35 -32.14
N MET A 297 -7.74 -20.80 -31.65
CA MET A 297 -7.66 -21.87 -30.65
C MET A 297 -7.47 -21.28 -29.26
N LEU A 298 -8.17 -21.82 -28.26
CA LEU A 298 -8.25 -21.30 -26.90
C LEU A 298 -7.84 -22.35 -25.87
N SER A 299 -7.08 -21.95 -24.84
CA SER A 299 -6.75 -22.81 -23.69
C SER A 299 -7.83 -22.86 -22.60
N SER A 300 -8.83 -21.98 -22.67
CA SER A 300 -9.94 -21.89 -21.70
C SER A 300 -10.70 -23.23 -21.64
N PRO A 301 -10.80 -23.88 -20.46
CA PRO A 301 -11.52 -25.15 -20.34
C PRO A 301 -12.97 -25.06 -20.81
N ALA A 302 -13.37 -25.94 -21.73
CA ALA A 302 -14.72 -26.00 -22.26
C ALA A 302 -15.23 -27.45 -22.34
N TYR A 303 -16.56 -27.60 -22.32
CA TYR A 303 -17.27 -28.87 -22.52
C TYR A 303 -18.52 -28.68 -23.41
N PHE A 304 -19.17 -29.77 -23.83
CA PHE A 304 -20.43 -29.70 -24.58
C PHE A 304 -21.45 -28.78 -23.88
N GLY A 305 -22.17 -27.97 -24.67
CA GLY A 305 -23.01 -26.86 -24.20
C GLY A 305 -22.34 -25.47 -24.28
N ASN A 306 -21.01 -25.37 -24.32
CA ASN A 306 -20.32 -24.07 -24.51
C ASN A 306 -20.41 -23.55 -25.97
N SER A 307 -20.79 -24.39 -26.92
CA SER A 307 -20.98 -24.00 -28.33
C SER A 307 -22.03 -22.89 -28.45
N GLY A 308 -21.74 -21.89 -29.29
CA GLY A 308 -22.50 -20.64 -29.37
C GLY A 308 -22.24 -19.64 -28.24
N GLY A 309 -21.37 -19.97 -27.29
CA GLY A 309 -21.01 -19.11 -26.16
C GLY A 309 -20.10 -17.94 -26.53
N GLY A 310 -19.89 -17.01 -25.60
CA GLY A 310 -19.10 -15.81 -25.83
C GLY A 310 -17.63 -15.98 -25.45
N VAL A 311 -16.73 -15.46 -26.29
CA VAL A 311 -15.30 -15.32 -26.00
C VAL A 311 -14.99 -13.85 -25.79
N PHE A 312 -14.60 -13.49 -24.57
CA PHE A 312 -14.45 -12.12 -24.11
C PHE A 312 -12.99 -11.81 -23.72
N LEU A 313 -12.55 -10.58 -23.95
CA LEU A 313 -11.24 -10.10 -23.47
C LEU A 313 -11.22 -9.97 -21.94
N ALA A 314 -10.15 -10.46 -21.30
CA ALA A 314 -10.07 -10.50 -19.83
C ALA A 314 -9.76 -9.14 -19.15
N ASP A 315 -9.45 -8.11 -19.94
CA ASP A 315 -9.19 -6.73 -19.53
C ASP A 315 -10.33 -5.78 -19.90
N SER A 316 -10.81 -5.78 -21.15
CA SER A 316 -11.86 -4.87 -21.64
C SER A 316 -13.29 -5.40 -21.43
N LEU A 317 -13.44 -6.71 -21.18
CA LEU A 317 -14.71 -7.44 -21.11
C LEU A 317 -15.56 -7.33 -22.39
N GLU A 318 -14.93 -7.03 -23.53
CA GLU A 318 -15.58 -6.99 -24.84
C GLU A 318 -15.63 -8.39 -25.46
N LEU A 319 -16.76 -8.71 -26.10
CA LEU A 319 -16.95 -9.93 -26.88
C LEU A 319 -16.09 -9.84 -28.16
N ILE A 320 -15.12 -10.74 -28.31
CA ILE A 320 -14.20 -10.83 -29.46
C ILE A 320 -14.44 -12.06 -30.34
N GLY A 321 -15.25 -13.03 -29.93
CA GLY A 321 -15.53 -14.22 -30.72
C GLY A 321 -16.71 -15.01 -30.19
N ILE A 322 -17.23 -15.92 -31.03
CA ILE A 322 -18.20 -16.93 -30.61
C ILE A 322 -17.50 -18.28 -30.50
N PHE A 323 -17.67 -18.94 -29.38
CA PHE A 323 -17.11 -20.25 -29.11
C PHE A 323 -17.85 -21.29 -29.95
N ALA A 324 -17.17 -21.90 -30.92
CA ALA A 324 -17.80 -22.83 -31.85
C ALA A 324 -17.76 -24.27 -31.34
N LYS A 325 -16.57 -24.85 -31.22
CA LYS A 325 -16.39 -26.30 -31.05
C LYS A 325 -15.21 -26.62 -30.14
N ILE A 326 -15.14 -27.85 -29.64
CA ILE A 326 -13.99 -28.35 -28.87
C ILE A 326 -13.31 -29.43 -29.71
N TYR A 327 -11.99 -29.44 -29.73
CA TYR A 327 -11.23 -30.49 -30.41
C TYR A 327 -11.46 -31.84 -29.74
N THR A 328 -11.81 -32.85 -30.54
CA THR A 328 -11.97 -34.24 -30.10
C THR A 328 -10.92 -35.14 -30.76
N HIS A 329 -10.46 -36.16 -30.03
CA HIS A 329 -9.45 -37.10 -30.52
C HIS A 329 -9.95 -38.55 -30.48
N GLY A 330 -9.75 -39.27 -31.58
CA GLY A 330 -10.05 -40.71 -31.73
C GLY A 330 -11.46 -41.01 -32.26
N SER A 331 -11.55 -41.82 -33.31
CA SER A 331 -12.80 -42.01 -34.08
C SER A 331 -13.83 -42.94 -33.43
N PHE A 332 -13.41 -43.86 -32.55
CA PHE A 332 -14.29 -44.89 -31.97
C PHE A 332 -14.88 -44.50 -30.61
N ARG A 333 -14.17 -43.65 -29.86
CA ARG A 333 -14.61 -43.04 -28.60
C ARG A 333 -13.95 -41.65 -28.49
N PRO A 334 -14.57 -40.60 -29.06
CA PRO A 334 -13.94 -39.28 -29.13
C PRO A 334 -13.70 -38.72 -27.72
N GLN A 335 -12.43 -38.48 -27.40
CA GLN A 335 -12.02 -37.84 -26.16
C GLN A 335 -12.05 -36.32 -26.33
N VAL A 336 -12.79 -35.63 -25.47
CA VAL A 336 -12.92 -34.16 -25.49
C VAL A 336 -11.63 -33.54 -24.92
N ILE A 337 -10.90 -32.79 -25.76
CA ILE A 337 -9.69 -32.08 -25.32
C ILE A 337 -10.10 -30.69 -24.85
N THR A 338 -10.51 -30.60 -23.58
CA THR A 338 -11.19 -29.43 -23.00
C THR A 338 -10.43 -28.11 -23.09
N HIS A 339 -9.10 -28.13 -23.24
CA HIS A 339 -8.22 -26.96 -23.40
C HIS A 339 -7.82 -26.69 -24.87
N MET A 340 -8.54 -27.26 -25.82
CA MET A 340 -8.41 -26.99 -27.26
C MET A 340 -9.78 -26.58 -27.82
N GLY A 341 -10.32 -25.48 -27.27
CA GLY A 341 -11.52 -24.84 -27.79
C GLY A 341 -11.23 -24.10 -29.10
N LEU A 342 -12.22 -24.02 -29.97
CA LEU A 342 -12.17 -23.31 -31.25
C LEU A 342 -13.25 -22.21 -31.27
N ALA A 343 -12.86 -21.00 -31.65
CA ALA A 343 -13.75 -19.84 -31.70
C ALA A 343 -13.67 -19.09 -33.03
N VAL A 344 -14.81 -18.54 -33.46
CA VAL A 344 -14.92 -17.71 -34.67
C VAL A 344 -14.33 -16.32 -34.39
N PRO A 345 -13.33 -15.86 -35.16
CA PRO A 345 -12.66 -14.57 -34.94
C PRO A 345 -13.56 -13.34 -35.09
N LEU A 346 -13.21 -12.25 -34.40
CA LEU A 346 -13.93 -10.96 -34.44
C LEU A 346 -14.16 -10.44 -35.87
N GLU A 347 -13.15 -10.53 -36.71
CA GLU A 347 -13.20 -10.10 -38.12
C GLU A 347 -14.24 -10.88 -38.93
N VAL A 348 -14.38 -12.18 -38.67
CA VAL A 348 -15.35 -13.07 -39.35
C VAL A 348 -16.78 -12.73 -38.94
N LEU A 349 -17.00 -12.39 -37.65
CA LEU A 349 -18.27 -11.89 -37.10
C LEU A 349 -18.65 -10.53 -37.70
N HIS A 350 -17.73 -9.55 -37.67
CA HIS A 350 -17.96 -8.20 -38.21
C HIS A 350 -18.29 -8.24 -39.70
N GLN A 351 -17.57 -9.06 -40.47
CA GLN A 351 -17.84 -9.25 -41.89
C GLN A 351 -19.26 -9.79 -42.12
N TRP A 352 -19.61 -10.90 -41.47
CA TRP A 352 -20.91 -11.56 -41.68
C TRP A 352 -22.10 -10.69 -41.22
N LEU A 353 -22.02 -10.05 -40.05
CA LEU A 353 -23.08 -9.15 -39.58
C LEU A 353 -23.27 -7.96 -40.52
N LYS A 354 -22.20 -7.41 -41.10
CA LYS A 354 -22.28 -6.34 -42.09
C LYS A 354 -22.87 -6.82 -43.42
N GLU A 355 -22.45 -7.99 -43.90
CA GLU A 355 -22.94 -8.61 -45.14
C GLU A 355 -24.43 -9.00 -45.05
N GLY A 356 -24.88 -9.47 -43.89
CA GLY A 356 -26.28 -9.82 -43.61
C GLY A 356 -27.20 -8.64 -43.27
N GLY A 357 -26.73 -7.39 -43.33
CA GLY A 357 -27.53 -6.20 -43.01
C GLY A 357 -27.62 -5.84 -41.51
N TYR A 358 -27.16 -6.71 -40.61
CA TYR A 358 -27.09 -6.53 -39.16
C TYR A 358 -25.93 -5.62 -38.69
N GLY A 359 -25.44 -4.74 -39.56
CA GLY A 359 -24.32 -3.84 -39.28
C GLY A 359 -24.58 -2.86 -38.12
N PHE A 360 -25.84 -2.66 -37.73
CA PHE A 360 -26.25 -1.84 -36.58
C PHE A 360 -25.93 -2.48 -35.20
N ILE A 361 -25.61 -3.78 -35.16
CA ILE A 361 -25.13 -4.47 -33.96
C ILE A 361 -23.64 -4.16 -33.71
N LEU A 362 -22.91 -3.76 -34.75
CA LEU A 362 -21.49 -3.43 -34.65
C LEU A 362 -21.31 -2.09 -33.92
N PRO A 363 -20.30 -1.95 -33.04
CA PRO A 363 -20.07 -0.70 -32.32
C PRO A 363 -19.72 0.42 -33.29
N SER A 364 -20.44 1.54 -33.19
CA SER A 364 -20.11 2.80 -33.86
C SER A 364 -18.65 3.18 -33.61
N GLY A 365 -17.91 3.48 -34.67
CA GLY A 365 -16.44 3.53 -34.68
C GLY A 365 -15.75 4.68 -33.92
N GLU A 366 -16.41 5.29 -32.93
CA GLU A 366 -15.90 6.41 -32.13
C GLU A 366 -15.62 6.01 -30.68
N THR A 367 -14.43 5.45 -30.44
CA THR A 367 -13.84 5.45 -29.09
C THR A 367 -13.35 6.85 -28.72
N GLN A 368 -14.27 7.73 -28.31
CA GLN A 368 -13.86 8.95 -27.59
C GLN A 368 -13.21 8.54 -26.26
N PRO A 369 -11.96 8.96 -25.97
CA PRO A 369 -11.36 8.71 -24.67
C PRO A 369 -12.08 9.55 -23.62
N ALA A 370 -12.59 8.89 -22.57
CA ALA A 370 -13.33 9.51 -21.48
C ALA A 370 -12.45 10.51 -20.70
N THR A 371 -12.41 11.74 -21.18
CA THR A 371 -11.57 12.83 -20.66
C THR A 371 -12.44 13.70 -19.77
N ALA A 372 -12.16 13.71 -18.47
CA ALA A 372 -12.96 14.48 -17.52
C ALA A 372 -12.77 15.99 -17.73
N ALA A 373 -13.86 16.70 -17.99
CA ALA A 373 -13.98 18.14 -17.86
C ALA A 373 -15.20 18.44 -16.97
N LEU A 374 -15.06 19.43 -16.09
CA LEU A 374 -16.09 19.78 -15.11
C LEU A 374 -17.11 20.77 -15.69
N SER A 375 -18.29 20.76 -15.10
CA SER A 375 -19.40 21.71 -15.22
C SER A 375 -19.00 23.16 -14.86
N PRO A 376 -19.93 24.14 -14.88
CA PRO A 376 -20.88 24.50 -15.95
C PRO A 376 -20.85 26.03 -16.23
N GLU A 377 -21.48 26.51 -17.30
CA GLU A 377 -21.92 27.93 -17.34
C GLU A 377 -23.39 28.09 -17.77
N VAL A 378 -24.02 29.07 -17.13
CA VAL A 378 -25.35 29.62 -17.40
C VAL A 378 -25.17 30.84 -18.33
N HIS A 379 -26.28 31.48 -18.72
CA HIS A 379 -26.43 32.59 -19.66
C HIS A 379 -26.81 32.11 -21.09
N HIS A 380 -27.90 32.61 -21.70
CA HIS A 380 -28.75 33.74 -21.29
C HIS A 380 -30.24 33.57 -21.60
#